data_AF-A0A6A4NUV2-F1
#
_entry.id   AF-A0A6A4NUV2-F1
#
_cell.length_a   1.000
_cell.length_b   1.000
_cell.length_c   1.000
_cell.angle_alpha   90.00
_cell.angle_beta   90.00
_cell.angle_gamma   90.00
#
_symmetry.space_group_name_H-M   'P 1'
#
loop_
_entity.id
_entity.type
_entity.pdbx_description
1 polymer ?
#
loop_
_entity_poly.entity_id
_entity_poly.type
_entity_poly.pdbx_seq_one_letter_code
_entity_poly.pdbx_strand_id
1 'polypeptide(L)'
;MQNHNMSKIVEINDIFKQTMKNPSFCSSILNSKPDGADGADLLSLAQYTIDVARDNITNTINLIKSLIRESSNDPKAKAYYEICLMHSDDESVNCALFDIDYTQELLKKRDYGGVNITATTVQTDVEDCIYGESPSDILIMIPQVTTICACHYASC
;
A
#
# COMPACT_ATOMS: atom_id res chain seq x y z
N MET A 1 30.21 -14.51 0.06
CA MET A 1 28.93 -14.96 -0.53
C MET A 1 27.84 -14.05 0.00
N GLN A 2 27.51 -12.99 -0.74
CA GLN A 2 26.43 -12.07 -0.36
C GLN A 2 25.10 -12.69 -0.79
N ASN A 3 24.20 -12.87 0.18
CA ASN A 3 22.88 -13.48 -0.01
C ASN A 3 21.97 -12.50 -0.79
N HIS A 4 21.90 -12.70 -2.10
CA HIS A 4 21.10 -11.88 -3.00
C HIS A 4 19.58 -11.93 -2.70
N ASN A 5 19.10 -12.99 -2.04
CA ASN A 5 17.69 -13.18 -1.66
C ASN A 5 17.25 -12.31 -0.48
N MET A 6 18.15 -12.08 0.49
CA MET A 6 17.88 -11.18 1.63
C MET A 6 17.69 -9.74 1.15
N SER A 7 18.48 -9.35 0.14
CA SER A 7 18.50 -7.98 -0.40
C SER A 7 17.15 -7.58 -1.01
N LYS A 8 16.47 -8.49 -1.70
CA LYS A 8 15.20 -8.20 -2.39
C LYS A 8 14.01 -8.06 -1.43
N ILE A 9 13.94 -8.92 -0.42
CA ILE A 9 12.93 -8.83 0.65
C ILE A 9 13.12 -7.55 1.47
N VAL A 10 14.38 -7.19 1.76
CA VAL A 10 14.72 -5.94 2.46
C VAL A 10 14.29 -4.72 1.65
N GLU A 11 14.53 -4.70 0.34
CA GLU A 11 14.17 -3.58 -0.55
C GLU A 11 12.66 -3.31 -0.60
N ILE A 12 11.82 -4.35 -0.69
CA ILE A 12 10.36 -4.22 -0.65
C ILE A 12 9.89 -3.70 0.71
N ASN A 13 10.42 -4.25 1.80
CA ASN A 13 10.09 -3.83 3.16
C ASN A 13 10.47 -2.37 3.42
N ASP A 14 11.57 -1.90 2.85
CA ASP A 14 12.05 -0.53 3.01
C ASP A 14 11.20 0.48 2.23
N ILE A 15 10.68 0.09 1.06
CA ILE A 15 9.74 0.90 0.28
C ILE A 15 8.43 1.08 1.05
N PHE A 16 7.87 -0.01 1.59
CA PHE A 16 6.59 0.01 2.31
C PHE A 16 6.65 0.72 3.67
N LYS A 17 7.74 0.54 4.43
CA LYS A 17 7.94 1.25 5.71
C LYS A 17 8.01 2.76 5.54
N GLN A 18 8.57 3.25 4.43
CA GLN A 18 8.58 4.67 4.13
C GLN A 18 7.17 5.20 3.86
N THR A 19 6.30 4.40 3.24
CA THR A 19 4.97 4.79 2.81
C THR A 19 3.95 4.91 3.96
N MET A 20 4.08 4.09 5.00
CA MET A 20 2.98 3.83 5.94
C MET A 20 2.99 4.66 7.24
N LYS A 21 4.08 5.33 7.62
CA LYS A 21 4.19 5.96 8.97
C LYS A 21 4.99 7.26 9.04
N ASN A 22 5.16 7.98 7.93
CA ASN A 22 6.12 9.07 7.91
C ASN A 22 5.53 10.40 7.41
N PRO A 23 5.35 11.41 8.30
CA PRO A 23 4.97 12.76 7.91
C PRO A 23 5.90 13.35 6.84
N SER A 24 7.20 13.05 6.87
CA SER A 24 8.13 13.53 5.84
C SER A 24 7.92 12.83 4.49
N PHE A 25 7.48 11.58 4.50
CA PHE A 25 7.06 10.87 3.29
C PHE A 25 5.79 11.51 2.72
N CYS A 26 4.78 11.78 3.55
CA CYS A 26 3.58 12.48 3.11
C CYS A 26 3.88 13.86 2.55
N SER A 27 4.73 14.66 3.20
CA SER A 27 5.19 15.94 2.65
C SER A 27 5.92 15.77 1.33
N SER A 28 6.76 14.73 1.17
CA SER A 28 7.44 14.43 -0.09
C SER A 28 6.46 14.11 -1.21
N ILE A 29 5.44 13.28 -0.94
CA ILE A 29 4.39 12.96 -1.90
C ILE A 29 3.65 14.24 -2.30
N LEU A 30 3.09 14.98 -1.35
CA LEU A 30 2.30 16.18 -1.65
C LEU A 30 3.12 17.25 -2.38
N ASN A 31 4.39 17.43 -2.04
CA ASN A 31 5.29 18.36 -2.73
C ASN A 31 5.69 17.88 -4.14
N SER A 32 5.53 16.59 -4.44
CA SER A 32 5.75 16.02 -5.78
C SER A 32 4.54 16.15 -6.70
N LYS A 33 3.39 16.65 -6.18
CA LYS A 33 2.20 16.90 -6.99
C LYS A 33 2.53 17.89 -8.10
N PRO A 34 2.17 17.61 -9.36
CA PRO A 34 2.19 18.61 -10.43
C PRO A 34 1.39 19.85 -10.01
N ASP A 35 1.95 21.03 -10.24
CA ASP A 35 1.45 22.34 -9.78
C ASP A 35 1.58 22.61 -8.27
N GLY A 36 2.20 21.70 -7.52
CA GLY A 36 2.45 21.82 -6.09
C GLY A 36 1.22 21.55 -5.21
N ALA A 37 1.47 21.55 -3.89
CA ALA A 37 0.44 21.42 -2.87
C ALA A 37 -0.09 22.77 -2.37
N ASP A 38 0.60 23.88 -2.67
CA ASP A 38 0.19 25.21 -2.22
C ASP A 38 -1.08 25.66 -2.95
N GLY A 39 -2.10 26.06 -2.19
CA GLY A 39 -3.41 26.44 -2.72
C GLY A 39 -4.26 25.29 -3.30
N ALA A 40 -3.77 24.04 -3.28
CA ALA A 40 -4.53 22.88 -3.74
C ALA A 40 -5.66 22.53 -2.76
N ASP A 41 -6.85 22.22 -3.29
CA ASP A 41 -7.96 21.78 -2.45
C ASP A 41 -7.79 20.33 -1.97
N LEU A 42 -8.42 19.99 -0.85
CA LEU A 42 -8.31 18.67 -0.22
C LEU A 42 -8.69 17.51 -1.14
N LEU A 43 -9.68 17.70 -2.01
CA LEU A 43 -10.12 16.68 -2.94
C LEU A 43 -9.02 16.40 -3.97
N SER A 44 -8.37 17.43 -4.50
CA SER A 44 -7.25 17.29 -5.43
C SER A 44 -6.03 16.61 -4.79
N LEU A 45 -5.73 16.91 -3.52
CA LEU A 45 -4.63 16.29 -2.79
C LEU A 45 -4.91 14.82 -2.46
N ALA A 46 -6.16 14.51 -2.06
CA ALA A 46 -6.59 13.15 -1.82
C ALA A 46 -6.55 12.31 -3.11
N GLN A 47 -7.05 12.84 -4.22
CA GLN A 47 -7.02 12.17 -5.52
C GLN A 47 -5.59 11.88 -5.94
N TYR A 48 -4.70 12.88 -5.88
CA TYR A 48 -3.28 12.70 -6.22
C TYR A 48 -2.61 11.62 -5.35
N THR A 49 -2.88 11.62 -4.05
CA THR A 49 -2.31 10.61 -3.13
C THR A 49 -2.79 9.21 -3.48
N ILE A 50 -4.08 9.06 -3.81
CA ILE A 50 -4.64 7.77 -4.21
C ILE A 50 -4.05 7.31 -5.55
N ASP A 51 -3.86 8.21 -6.51
CA ASP A 51 -3.25 7.88 -7.81
C ASP A 51 -1.81 7.39 -7.63
N VAL A 52 -1.02 8.07 -6.80
CA VAL A 52 0.35 7.63 -6.45
C VAL A 52 0.34 6.26 -5.77
N ALA A 53 -0.59 6.03 -4.83
CA ALA A 53 -0.71 4.74 -4.15
C ALA A 53 -1.06 3.62 -5.15
N ARG A 54 -2.00 3.87 -6.06
CA ARG A 54 -2.41 2.93 -7.10
C ARG A 54 -1.26 2.58 -8.06
N ASP A 55 -0.46 3.57 -8.45
CA ASP A 55 0.74 3.34 -9.27
C ASP A 55 1.78 2.49 -8.52
N ASN A 56 2.00 2.76 -7.23
CA ASN A 56 2.90 1.96 -6.40
C ASN A 56 2.42 0.52 -6.20
N ILE A 57 1.12 0.30 -6.01
CA ILE A 57 0.50 -1.04 -5.94
C ILE A 57 0.74 -1.78 -7.27
N THR A 58 0.47 -1.12 -8.40
CA THR A 58 0.70 -1.69 -9.74
C THR A 58 2.16 -2.09 -9.96
N ASN A 59 3.10 -1.23 -9.55
CA ASN A 59 4.53 -1.52 -9.65
C ASN A 59 4.94 -2.69 -8.76
N THR A 60 4.40 -2.75 -7.53
CA THR A 60 4.62 -3.87 -6.61
C THR A 60 4.11 -5.18 -7.20
N ILE A 61 2.89 -5.21 -7.77
CA ILE A 61 2.33 -6.41 -8.42
C ILE A 61 3.27 -6.92 -9.52
N ASN A 62 3.82 -6.03 -10.35
CA ASN A 62 4.77 -6.39 -11.40
C ASN A 62 6.09 -6.96 -10.83
N LEU A 63 6.57 -6.39 -9.72
CA LEU A 63 7.73 -6.88 -9.00
C LEU A 63 7.47 -8.27 -8.41
N ILE A 64 6.36 -8.47 -7.70
CA ILE A 64 5.94 -9.77 -7.13
C ILE A 64 5.88 -10.84 -8.23
N LYS A 65 5.20 -10.54 -9.35
CA LYS A 65 5.12 -11.45 -10.51
C LYS A 65 6.50 -11.83 -11.05
N SER A 66 7.45 -10.89 -11.05
CA SER A 66 8.84 -11.15 -11.46
C SER A 66 9.57 -12.04 -10.45
N LEU A 67 9.40 -11.78 -9.15
CA LEU A 67 10.00 -12.55 -8.06
C LEU A 67 9.49 -14.00 -8.00
N ILE A 68 8.20 -14.23 -8.28
CA ILE A 68 7.64 -15.59 -8.42
C ILE A 68 8.36 -16.38 -9.52
N ARG A 69 8.61 -15.74 -10.69
CA ARG A 69 9.31 -16.37 -11.82
C ARG A 69 10.77 -16.70 -11.48
N GLU A 70 11.44 -15.80 -10.76
CA GLU A 70 12.84 -15.95 -10.36
C GLU A 70 13.05 -16.97 -9.22
N SER A 71 12.01 -17.23 -8.42
CA SER A 71 12.07 -18.13 -7.26
C SER A 71 11.84 -19.61 -7.61
N SER A 72 12.09 -20.02 -8.86
CA SER A 72 11.81 -21.39 -9.35
C SER A 72 12.54 -22.49 -8.56
N ASN A 73 13.71 -22.18 -7.98
CA ASN A 73 14.51 -23.10 -7.15
C ASN A 73 14.33 -22.89 -5.64
N ASP A 74 13.46 -21.96 -5.22
CA ASP A 74 13.16 -21.68 -3.82
C ASP A 74 11.65 -21.73 -3.59
N PRO A 75 11.09 -22.92 -3.30
CA PRO A 75 9.65 -23.10 -3.13
C PRO A 75 9.06 -22.26 -2.00
N LYS A 76 9.85 -21.93 -0.96
CA LYS A 76 9.38 -21.11 0.16
C LYS A 76 9.24 -19.65 -0.26
N ALA A 77 10.25 -19.12 -0.94
CA ALA A 77 10.19 -17.76 -1.48
C ALA A 77 9.06 -17.63 -2.50
N LYS A 78 8.91 -18.60 -3.40
CA LYS A 78 7.81 -18.63 -4.38
C LYS A 78 6.44 -18.60 -3.70
N ALA A 79 6.20 -19.46 -2.72
CA ALA A 79 4.93 -19.50 -1.99
C ALA A 79 4.63 -18.18 -1.25
N TYR A 80 5.65 -17.58 -0.64
CA TYR A 80 5.52 -16.27 0.00
C TYR A 80 5.08 -15.17 -1.00
N TYR A 81 5.72 -15.12 -2.17
CA TYR A 81 5.33 -14.13 -3.20
C TYR A 81 3.96 -14.42 -3.82
N GLU A 82 3.55 -15.68 -3.91
CA GLU A 82 2.18 -16.05 -4.34
C GLU A 82 1.13 -15.56 -3.33
N ILE A 83 1.39 -15.65 -2.02
CA ILE A 83 0.53 -15.08 -0.97
C ILE A 83 0.50 -13.55 -1.07
N CYS A 84 1.65 -12.89 -1.22
CA CYS A 84 1.69 -11.45 -1.44
C CYS A 84 0.90 -11.02 -2.69
N LEU A 85 0.92 -11.83 -3.75
CA LEU A 85 0.15 -11.55 -4.96
C LEU A 85 -1.36 -11.64 -4.67
N MET A 86 -1.79 -12.58 -3.83
CA MET A 86 -3.19 -12.72 -3.42
C MET A 86 -3.71 -11.45 -2.73
N HIS A 87 -2.94 -10.86 -1.82
CA HIS A 87 -3.32 -9.60 -1.17
C HIS A 87 -3.21 -8.38 -2.08
N SER A 88 -2.52 -8.47 -3.23
CA SER A 88 -2.28 -7.32 -4.10
C SER A 88 -3.14 -7.30 -5.37
N ASP A 89 -3.43 -8.46 -5.96
CA ASP A 89 -3.99 -8.64 -7.31
C ASP A 89 -4.71 -9.99 -7.42
N ASP A 90 -5.77 -10.16 -6.63
CA ASP A 90 -6.65 -11.33 -6.69
C ASP A 90 -8.09 -10.90 -6.99
N GLU A 91 -8.65 -11.44 -8.07
CA GLU A 91 -10.02 -11.14 -8.51
C GLU A 91 -11.10 -11.87 -7.69
N SER A 92 -10.71 -12.84 -6.85
CA SER A 92 -11.61 -13.67 -6.04
C SER A 92 -11.79 -13.20 -4.61
N VAL A 93 -10.93 -12.29 -4.13
CA VAL A 93 -11.00 -11.65 -2.82
C VAL A 93 -10.85 -10.14 -2.97
N ASN A 94 -11.18 -9.37 -1.92
CA ASN A 94 -10.72 -7.99 -1.88
C ASN A 94 -9.19 -8.00 -1.72
N CYS A 95 -8.53 -7.15 -2.48
CA CYS A 95 -7.08 -6.98 -2.49
C CYS A 95 -6.74 -5.51 -2.64
N ALA A 96 -5.47 -5.15 -2.45
CA ALA A 96 -5.03 -3.76 -2.43
C ALA A 96 -5.41 -3.00 -3.71
N LEU A 97 -5.33 -3.65 -4.88
CA LEU A 97 -5.73 -3.04 -6.15
C LEU A 97 -7.23 -2.78 -6.25
N PHE A 98 -8.05 -3.73 -5.78
CA PHE A 98 -9.50 -3.54 -5.73
C PHE A 98 -9.87 -2.41 -4.76
N ASP A 99 -9.31 -2.42 -3.55
CA ASP A 99 -9.65 -1.46 -2.51
C ASP A 99 -9.18 -0.05 -2.84
N ILE A 100 -8.03 0.13 -3.51
CA ILE A 100 -7.59 1.46 -3.94
C ILE A 100 -8.47 2.01 -5.07
N ASP A 101 -8.90 1.17 -6.01
CA ASP A 101 -9.83 1.56 -7.07
C ASP A 101 -11.20 1.93 -6.46
N TYR A 102 -11.66 1.18 -5.46
CA TYR A 102 -12.89 1.50 -4.75
C TYR A 102 -12.77 2.78 -3.91
N THR A 103 -11.58 3.04 -3.32
CA THR A 103 -11.27 4.29 -2.61
C THR A 103 -11.44 5.49 -3.56
N GLN A 104 -10.97 5.40 -4.81
CA GLN A 104 -11.18 6.44 -5.82
C GLN A 104 -12.67 6.71 -6.08
N GLU A 105 -13.48 5.65 -6.20
CA GLU A 105 -14.93 5.78 -6.43
C GLU A 105 -15.66 6.44 -5.24
N LEU A 106 -15.23 6.15 -4.02
CA LEU A 106 -15.78 6.78 -2.81
C LEU A 106 -15.36 8.26 -2.70
N LEU A 107 -14.13 8.60 -3.10
CA LEU A 107 -13.68 9.99 -3.13
C LEU A 107 -14.51 10.82 -4.12
N LYS A 108 -14.83 10.29 -5.30
CA LYS A 108 -15.71 10.94 -6.29
C LYS A 108 -17.11 11.23 -5.72
N LYS A 109 -17.60 10.37 -4.82
CA LYS A 109 -18.86 10.53 -4.09
C LYS A 109 -18.74 11.43 -2.85
N ARG A 110 -17.53 11.88 -2.51
CA ARG A 110 -17.21 12.62 -1.28
C ARG A 110 -17.55 11.84 -0.01
N ASP A 111 -17.57 10.52 -0.09
CA ASP A 111 -17.75 9.64 1.05
C ASP A 111 -16.41 9.45 1.78
N TYR A 112 -16.02 10.45 2.56
CA TYR A 112 -14.74 10.46 3.26
C TYR A 112 -14.64 9.36 4.33
N GLY A 113 -15.79 8.96 4.91
CA GLY A 113 -15.84 7.83 5.84
C GLY A 113 -15.49 6.53 5.14
N GLY A 114 -16.10 6.28 3.98
CA GLY A 114 -15.76 5.15 3.12
C GLY A 114 -14.31 5.19 2.63
N VAL A 115 -13.81 6.35 2.19
CA VAL A 115 -12.40 6.53 1.79
C VAL A 115 -11.44 6.13 2.90
N ASN A 116 -11.70 6.55 4.14
CA ASN A 116 -10.83 6.20 5.27
C ASN A 116 -10.83 4.69 5.55
N ILE A 117 -12.02 4.05 5.51
CA ILE A 117 -12.14 2.60 5.75
C ILE A 117 -11.39 1.83 4.67
N THR A 118 -11.66 2.11 3.39
CA THR A 118 -11.10 1.37 2.25
C THR A 118 -9.60 1.56 2.11
N ALA A 119 -9.09 2.78 2.32
CA ALA A 119 -7.64 2.99 2.35
C ALA A 119 -6.95 2.34 3.56
N THR A 120 -7.68 2.06 4.64
CA THR A 120 -7.15 1.24 5.75
C THR A 120 -7.05 -0.21 5.33
N THR A 121 -8.03 -0.74 4.58
CA THR A 121 -7.95 -2.11 4.04
C THR A 121 -6.76 -2.30 3.10
N VAL A 122 -6.49 -1.32 2.22
CA VAL A 122 -5.27 -1.31 1.38
C VAL A 122 -4.00 -1.45 2.22
N GLN A 123 -3.94 -0.82 3.40
CA GLN A 123 -2.79 -0.95 4.30
C GLN A 123 -2.72 -2.35 4.91
N THR A 124 -3.86 -2.90 5.35
CA THR A 124 -3.93 -4.26 5.87
C THR A 124 -3.42 -5.27 4.85
N ASP A 125 -3.84 -5.19 3.58
CA ASP A 125 -3.37 -6.09 2.52
C ASP A 125 -1.85 -6.04 2.31
N VAL A 126 -1.27 -4.84 2.40
CA VAL A 126 0.18 -4.66 2.30
C VAL A 126 0.88 -5.23 3.55
N GLU A 127 0.32 -5.03 4.75
CA GLU A 127 0.86 -5.59 5.99
C GLU A 127 0.80 -7.12 5.98
N ASP A 128 -0.29 -7.70 5.49
CA ASP A 128 -0.47 -9.16 5.37
C ASP A 128 0.54 -9.77 4.39
N CYS A 129 0.88 -9.08 3.30
CA CYS A 129 2.01 -9.47 2.46
C CYS A 129 3.35 -9.42 3.22
N ILE A 130 3.65 -8.33 3.93
CA ILE A 130 4.95 -8.13 4.59
C ILE A 130 5.18 -9.13 5.73
N TYR A 131 4.19 -9.29 6.61
CA TYR A 131 4.31 -10.07 7.83
C TYR A 131 3.77 -11.50 7.70
N GLY A 132 2.93 -11.76 6.68
CA GLY A 132 2.25 -13.03 6.46
C GLY A 132 1.06 -13.25 7.40
N GLU A 133 0.14 -14.13 7.01
CA GLU A 133 -0.95 -14.60 7.86
C GLU A 133 -0.43 -15.57 8.95
N SER A 134 0.14 -15.05 10.03
CA SER A 134 0.42 -15.87 11.23
C SER A 134 -0.89 -16.12 12.00
N PRO A 135 -1.29 -17.38 12.28
CA PRO A 135 -2.49 -17.68 13.09
C PRO A 135 -2.42 -17.23 14.56
N SER A 136 -1.33 -16.56 14.97
CA SER A 136 -1.08 -16.17 16.36
C SER A 136 -1.36 -14.69 16.65
N ASP A 137 -1.58 -13.85 15.62
CA ASP A 137 -1.52 -12.39 15.77
C ASP A 137 -2.87 -11.68 15.65
N ILE A 138 -3.97 -12.44 15.74
CA ILE A 138 -5.34 -11.90 15.92
C ILE A 138 -5.47 -11.03 17.19
N LEU A 139 -4.44 -11.00 18.06
CA LEU A 139 -4.47 -10.29 19.34
C LEU A 139 -3.58 -9.05 19.45
N ILE A 140 -2.85 -8.65 18.41
CA ILE A 140 -2.22 -7.33 18.43
C ILE A 140 -3.12 -6.37 17.66
N MET A 141 -4.04 -5.76 18.40
CA MET A 141 -4.57 -4.44 18.11
C MET A 141 -3.42 -3.55 17.62
N ILE A 142 -3.25 -3.37 16.31
CA ILE A 142 -2.44 -2.26 15.81
C ILE A 142 -3.37 -1.04 15.87
N PRO A 143 -3.06 -0.05 16.73
CA PRO A 143 -3.88 1.14 16.85
C PRO A 143 -3.82 1.88 15.52
N GLN A 144 -4.99 1.94 14.86
CA GLN A 144 -5.42 2.95 13.88
C GLN A 144 -4.24 3.77 13.31
N VAL A 145 -3.51 3.23 12.33
CA VAL A 145 -2.52 4.04 11.59
C VAL A 145 -3.31 4.88 10.61
N THR A 146 -3.76 5.96 11.19
CA THR A 146 -4.64 6.95 10.64
C THR A 146 -4.00 7.49 9.38
N THR A 147 -4.85 7.71 8.38
CA THR A 147 -4.73 8.89 7.55
C THR A 147 -3.69 8.79 6.44
N ILE A 148 -4.18 8.29 5.30
CA ILE A 148 -3.93 8.87 3.97
C ILE A 148 -3.46 10.31 4.13
N CYS A 149 -2.31 10.68 3.54
CA CYS A 149 -1.65 11.98 3.71
C CYS A 149 -2.55 13.24 3.68
N ALA A 150 -3.78 13.14 3.18
CA ALA A 150 -4.84 14.13 3.22
C ALA A 150 -5.37 14.51 4.63
N CYS A 151 -5.64 13.59 5.58
CA CYS A 151 -6.27 14.01 6.85
C CYS A 151 -5.30 14.72 7.81
N HIS A 152 -3.98 14.63 7.60
CA HIS A 152 -3.00 15.41 8.38
C HIS A 152 -3.04 16.91 8.02
N TYR A 153 -3.51 17.24 6.80
CA TYR A 153 -3.68 18.62 6.33
C TYR A 153 -5.08 19.17 6.58
N ALA A 154 -6.09 18.31 6.71
CA ALA A 154 -7.49 18.70 6.81
C ALA A 154 -8.10 18.66 8.21
N SER A 155 -7.39 18.17 9.24
CA SER A 155 -7.94 18.01 10.59
C SER A 155 -9.30 17.27 10.58
N CYS A 156 -9.35 16.09 9.95
CA CYS A 156 -10.49 15.19 10.12
C CYS A 156 -10.49 14.57 11.52
#